data_AF-A0A935SNW1-F1
#
_entry.id   AF-A0A935SNW1-F1
#
_cell.length_a   1.000
_cell.length_b   1.000
_cell.length_c   1.000
_cell.angle_alpha   90.00
_cell.angle_beta   90.00
_cell.angle_gamma   90.00
#
_symmetry.space_group_name_H-M   'P 1'
#
loop_
_entity.id
_entity.type
_entity.pdbx_description
1 polymer ?
#
loop_
_entity_poly.entity_id
_entity_poly.type
_entity_poly.pdbx_seq_one_letter_code
_entity_poly.pdbx_strand_id
1 'polypeptide(L)'
;MGWQTTASGSNSTAMGSSTTASGSNSTAMGWLTTASGFNSTAMGQGTIASGQISTAMGHDTKAQGATSTAMGYGTSALGLTSTAMGWQATAMGESSTAMGQGTIAEAKYSLAIGRYNLIQNLPPNALPLPGDKVFQIGNGISANIRSDAFFVRRNGNAELAGTLKENSDIRLKKDVLPLEKVMGKIAHIQPITYNFINTQTHPGEHQIGFSAQEVQQQFPELVSENEQGYLSVAITT
;
A
#
# COMPACT_ATOMS: atom_id res chain seq x y z
N MET A 1 -24.90 15.85 -25.04
CA MET A 1 -24.56 17.11 -25.75
C MET A 1 -23.25 16.90 -26.51
N GLY A 2 -23.22 17.10 -27.82
CA GLY A 2 -22.02 16.93 -28.63
C GLY A 2 -22.17 15.87 -29.74
N TRP A 3 -21.07 15.44 -30.35
CA TRP A 3 -21.08 14.56 -31.53
C TRP A 3 -21.02 13.09 -31.12
N GLN A 4 -21.93 12.25 -31.65
CA GLN A 4 -22.00 10.81 -31.34
C GLN A 4 -22.04 10.49 -29.84
N THR A 5 -22.78 11.27 -29.06
CA THR A 5 -22.97 11.00 -27.63
C THR A 5 -24.20 10.13 -27.39
N THR A 6 -24.07 9.09 -26.56
CA THR A 6 -25.17 8.20 -26.15
C THR A 6 -25.35 8.28 -24.64
N ALA A 7 -26.52 8.71 -24.18
CA ALA A 7 -26.96 8.63 -22.78
C ALA A 7 -28.19 7.71 -22.71
N SER A 8 -27.96 6.42 -22.44
CA SER A 8 -29.01 5.38 -22.46
C SER A 8 -29.41 4.89 -21.07
N GLY A 9 -28.63 5.19 -20.03
CA GLY A 9 -29.00 4.89 -18.65
C GLY A 9 -30.06 5.86 -18.12
N SER A 10 -30.89 5.40 -17.18
CA SER A 10 -31.83 6.29 -16.46
C SER A 10 -31.06 7.40 -15.74
N ASN A 11 -31.48 8.66 -15.86
CA ASN A 11 -30.78 9.84 -15.32
C ASN A 11 -29.29 9.97 -15.75
N SER A 12 -28.89 9.38 -16.87
CA SER A 12 -27.50 9.46 -17.34
C SER A 12 -27.18 10.78 -18.05
N THR A 13 -25.91 11.19 -18.00
CA THR A 13 -25.41 12.38 -18.70
C THR A 13 -24.24 12.01 -19.61
N ALA A 14 -24.34 12.35 -20.89
CA ALA A 14 -23.26 12.18 -21.87
C ALA A 14 -22.93 13.52 -22.56
N MET A 15 -21.67 13.97 -22.49
CA MET A 15 -21.24 15.25 -23.07
C MET A 15 -19.86 15.17 -23.74
N GLY A 16 -19.72 15.66 -24.97
CA GLY A 16 -18.45 15.71 -25.71
C GLY A 16 -18.53 14.98 -27.05
N SER A 17 -17.51 14.18 -27.38
CA SER A 17 -17.42 13.46 -28.67
C SER A 17 -17.25 11.96 -28.44
N SER A 18 -18.13 11.16 -29.04
CA SER A 18 -18.09 9.69 -28.94
C SER A 18 -18.15 9.19 -27.50
N THR A 19 -18.99 9.83 -26.66
CA THR A 19 -19.15 9.48 -25.25
C THR A 19 -20.36 8.58 -25.02
N THR A 20 -20.25 7.57 -24.16
CA THR A 20 -21.36 6.67 -23.80
C THR A 20 -21.59 6.66 -22.29
N ALA A 21 -22.77 7.07 -21.84
CA ALA A 21 -23.26 6.92 -20.47
C ALA A 21 -24.42 5.92 -20.47
N SER A 22 -24.15 4.64 -20.19
CA SER A 22 -25.13 3.56 -20.26
C SER A 22 -25.56 3.02 -18.90
N GLY A 23 -24.84 3.34 -17.82
CA GLY A 23 -25.26 3.02 -16.46
C GLY A 23 -26.34 3.98 -15.95
N SER A 24 -27.24 3.51 -15.09
CA SER A 24 -28.19 4.42 -14.42
C SER A 24 -27.44 5.41 -13.51
N ASN A 25 -27.84 6.68 -13.54
CA ASN A 25 -27.19 7.85 -12.94
C ASN A 25 -25.70 7.99 -13.32
N SER A 26 -25.28 7.42 -14.45
CA SER A 26 -23.89 7.54 -14.90
C SER A 26 -23.61 8.87 -15.59
N THR A 27 -22.36 9.33 -15.53
CA THR A 27 -21.90 10.55 -16.20
C THR A 27 -20.66 10.24 -17.05
N ALA A 28 -20.73 10.51 -18.36
CA ALA A 28 -19.61 10.39 -19.29
C ALA A 28 -19.33 11.76 -19.95
N MET A 29 -18.13 12.32 -19.77
CA MET A 29 -17.77 13.62 -20.31
C MET A 29 -16.38 13.66 -20.96
N GLY A 30 -16.28 14.10 -22.22
CA GLY A 30 -15.00 14.30 -22.92
C GLY A 30 -14.94 13.63 -24.29
N TRP A 31 -13.83 12.96 -24.62
CA TRP A 31 -13.64 12.26 -25.91
C TRP A 31 -13.43 10.76 -25.71
N LEU A 32 -14.21 9.91 -26.40
CA LEU A 32 -14.12 8.44 -26.28
C LEU A 32 -14.30 7.93 -24.84
N THR A 33 -15.17 8.57 -24.05
CA THR A 33 -15.40 8.21 -22.64
C THR A 33 -16.59 7.28 -22.49
N THR A 34 -16.47 6.24 -21.66
CA THR A 34 -17.56 5.30 -21.35
C THR A 34 -17.82 5.22 -19.85
N ALA A 35 -19.04 5.54 -19.42
CA ALA A 35 -19.54 5.30 -18.08
C ALA A 35 -20.68 4.27 -18.14
N SER A 36 -20.39 3.01 -17.83
CA SER A 36 -21.34 1.89 -17.96
C SER A 36 -21.77 1.29 -16.62
N GLY A 37 -21.10 1.62 -15.52
CA GLY A 37 -21.50 1.20 -14.18
C GLY A 37 -22.67 2.02 -13.62
N PHE A 38 -23.49 1.41 -12.75
CA PHE A 38 -24.48 2.14 -11.96
C PHE A 38 -23.80 3.24 -11.12
N ASN A 39 -24.30 4.48 -11.17
CA ASN A 39 -23.70 5.66 -10.52
C ASN A 39 -22.22 5.90 -10.88
N SER A 40 -21.74 5.45 -12.05
CA SER A 40 -20.34 5.66 -12.44
C SER A 40 -20.08 7.01 -13.09
N THR A 41 -18.86 7.52 -12.96
CA THR A 41 -18.41 8.78 -13.58
C THR A 41 -17.15 8.55 -14.40
N ALA A 42 -17.17 8.89 -15.69
CA ALA A 42 -16.03 8.87 -16.59
C ALA A 42 -15.79 10.27 -17.17
N MET A 43 -14.60 10.84 -17.01
CA MET A 43 -14.30 12.20 -17.48
C MET A 43 -12.89 12.32 -18.10
N GLY A 44 -12.79 12.83 -19.32
CA GLY A 44 -11.52 13.14 -20.00
C GLY A 44 -11.41 12.51 -21.38
N GLN A 45 -10.27 11.88 -21.70
CA GLN A 45 -10.09 11.14 -22.95
C GLN A 45 -9.97 9.64 -22.68
N GLY A 46 -10.69 8.81 -23.44
CA GLY A 46 -10.47 7.36 -23.44
C GLY A 46 -10.75 6.71 -22.08
N THR A 47 -11.50 7.39 -21.22
CA THR A 47 -11.76 6.96 -19.84
C THR A 47 -12.91 5.98 -19.77
N ILE A 48 -12.77 4.91 -18.99
CA ILE A 48 -13.76 3.85 -18.83
C ILE A 48 -14.10 3.68 -17.34
N ALA A 49 -15.33 3.99 -16.93
CA ALA A 49 -15.86 3.73 -15.60
C ALA A 49 -16.97 2.67 -15.67
N SER A 50 -16.57 1.40 -15.56
CA SER A 50 -17.47 0.24 -15.73
C SER A 50 -17.87 -0.42 -14.42
N GLY A 51 -17.18 -0.12 -13.31
CA GLY A 51 -17.60 -0.57 -11.99
C GLY A 51 -18.81 0.20 -11.47
N GLN A 52 -19.65 -0.44 -10.67
CA GLN A 52 -20.70 0.26 -9.91
C GLN A 52 -20.07 1.31 -9.00
N ILE A 53 -20.57 2.56 -8.96
CA ILE A 53 -20.07 3.68 -8.15
C ILE A 53 -18.58 3.99 -8.47
N SER A 54 -18.10 3.60 -9.66
CA SER A 54 -16.71 3.84 -10.05
C SER A 54 -16.49 5.25 -10.60
N THR A 55 -15.28 5.77 -10.44
CA THR A 55 -14.86 7.07 -11.01
C THR A 55 -13.57 6.91 -11.82
N ALA A 56 -13.60 7.26 -13.10
CA ALA A 56 -12.44 7.31 -13.99
C ALA A 56 -12.23 8.74 -14.51
N MET A 57 -11.06 9.34 -14.27
CA MET A 57 -10.79 10.72 -14.68
C MET A 57 -9.38 10.92 -15.25
N GLY A 58 -9.27 11.49 -16.45
CA GLY A 58 -7.98 11.83 -17.08
C GLY A 58 -7.85 11.30 -18.51
N HIS A 59 -6.71 10.70 -18.85
CA HIS A 59 -6.43 10.16 -20.19
C HIS A 59 -6.18 8.66 -20.11
N ASP A 60 -6.94 7.85 -20.84
CA ASP A 60 -6.86 6.38 -20.87
C ASP A 60 -7.00 5.70 -19.50
N THR A 61 -7.82 6.27 -18.60
CA THR A 61 -8.03 5.73 -17.25
C THR A 61 -9.15 4.68 -17.21
N LYS A 62 -9.00 3.63 -16.40
CA LYS A 62 -9.98 2.55 -16.26
C LYS A 62 -10.35 2.31 -14.80
N ALA A 63 -11.60 2.56 -14.42
CA ALA A 63 -12.15 2.20 -13.12
C ALA A 63 -13.15 1.05 -13.29
N GLN A 64 -12.69 -0.19 -13.07
CA GLN A 64 -13.43 -1.41 -13.40
C GLN A 64 -13.97 -2.12 -12.16
N GLY A 65 -13.32 -1.98 -11.01
CA GLY A 65 -13.85 -2.49 -9.74
C GLY A 65 -15.07 -1.70 -9.28
N ALA A 66 -16.01 -2.36 -8.59
CA ALA A 66 -17.07 -1.61 -7.91
C ALA A 66 -16.45 -0.67 -6.86
N THR A 67 -17.00 0.54 -6.71
CA THR A 67 -16.52 1.64 -5.86
C THR A 67 -15.06 2.05 -6.13
N SER A 68 -14.51 1.70 -7.29
CA SER A 68 -13.11 1.99 -7.62
C SER A 68 -12.91 3.42 -8.14
N THR A 69 -11.71 3.96 -7.95
CA THR A 69 -11.32 5.28 -8.46
C THR A 69 -10.02 5.18 -9.25
N ALA A 70 -10.02 5.62 -10.52
CA ALA A 70 -8.84 5.71 -11.37
C ALA A 70 -8.65 7.16 -11.85
N MET A 71 -7.51 7.79 -11.55
CA MET A 71 -7.25 9.19 -11.92
C MET A 71 -5.84 9.43 -12.45
N GLY A 72 -5.71 10.07 -13.62
CA GLY A 72 -4.44 10.47 -14.21
C GLY A 72 -4.24 10.01 -15.65
N TYR A 73 -3.07 9.46 -15.99
CA TYR A 73 -2.74 9.00 -17.34
C TYR A 73 -2.51 7.49 -17.35
N GLY A 74 -3.31 6.73 -18.09
CA GLY A 74 -3.17 5.28 -18.22
C GLY A 74 -3.37 4.49 -16.92
N THR A 75 -4.05 5.04 -15.93
CA THR A 75 -4.26 4.39 -14.62
C THR A 75 -5.39 3.36 -14.66
N SER A 76 -5.27 2.26 -13.92
CA SER A 76 -6.26 1.19 -13.87
C SER A 76 -6.60 0.76 -12.44
N ALA A 77 -7.82 1.02 -11.97
CA ALA A 77 -8.35 0.53 -10.70
C ALA A 77 -9.28 -0.67 -10.96
N LEU A 78 -8.74 -1.88 -10.79
CA LEU A 78 -9.35 -3.14 -11.20
C LEU A 78 -10.02 -3.89 -10.04
N GLY A 79 -9.51 -3.74 -8.82
CA GLY A 79 -10.07 -4.38 -7.63
C GLY A 79 -11.33 -3.68 -7.11
N LEU A 80 -12.21 -4.44 -6.43
CA LEU A 80 -13.28 -3.86 -5.60
C LEU A 80 -12.68 -2.81 -4.65
N THR A 81 -13.35 -1.65 -4.47
CA THR A 81 -12.94 -0.53 -3.60
C THR A 81 -11.52 -0.01 -3.86
N SER A 82 -10.91 -0.34 -5.00
CA SER A 82 -9.51 0.00 -5.29
C SER A 82 -9.33 1.43 -5.79
N THR A 83 -8.14 2.00 -5.58
CA THR A 83 -7.79 3.35 -6.00
C THR A 83 -6.47 3.35 -6.78
N ALA A 84 -6.45 3.88 -8.00
CA ALA A 84 -5.25 4.05 -8.82
C ALA A 84 -5.08 5.51 -9.23
N MET A 85 -3.95 6.14 -8.87
CA MET A 85 -3.69 7.55 -9.16
C MET A 85 -2.28 7.81 -9.70
N GLY A 86 -2.14 8.67 -10.71
CA GLY A 86 -0.85 9.10 -11.27
C GLY A 86 -0.64 8.72 -12.73
N TRP A 87 0.52 8.16 -13.07
CA TRP A 87 0.87 7.77 -14.44
C TRP A 87 1.11 6.26 -14.51
N GLN A 88 0.32 5.54 -15.29
CA GLN A 88 0.38 4.09 -15.45
C GLN A 88 0.30 3.30 -14.11
N ALA A 89 -0.37 3.85 -13.10
CA ALA A 89 -0.60 3.16 -11.83
C ALA A 89 -1.73 2.13 -11.95
N THR A 90 -1.57 0.95 -11.35
CA THR A 90 -2.55 -0.13 -11.41
C THR A 90 -2.85 -0.69 -10.02
N ALA A 91 -4.11 -0.63 -9.59
CA ALA A 91 -4.59 -1.22 -8.35
C ALA A 91 -5.42 -2.47 -8.65
N MET A 92 -4.87 -3.66 -8.39
CA MET A 92 -5.51 -4.95 -8.74
C MET A 92 -6.21 -5.60 -7.56
N GLY A 93 -5.66 -5.45 -6.36
CA GLY A 93 -6.22 -5.99 -5.14
C GLY A 93 -7.55 -5.33 -4.72
N GLU A 94 -8.40 -6.10 -4.07
CA GLU A 94 -9.56 -5.57 -3.34
C GLU A 94 -9.09 -4.58 -2.26
N SER A 95 -9.73 -3.42 -2.15
CA SER A 95 -9.34 -2.31 -1.28
C SER A 95 -7.87 -1.89 -1.42
N SER A 96 -7.23 -2.13 -2.58
CA SER A 96 -5.83 -1.72 -2.78
C SER A 96 -5.73 -0.30 -3.32
N THR A 97 -4.61 0.36 -3.01
CA THR A 97 -4.28 1.71 -3.48
C THR A 97 -2.93 1.69 -4.18
N ALA A 98 -2.88 2.15 -5.43
CA ALA A 98 -1.66 2.38 -6.19
C ALA A 98 -1.53 3.87 -6.53
N MET A 99 -0.47 4.54 -6.09
CA MET A 99 -0.26 5.96 -6.33
C MET A 99 1.17 6.28 -6.81
N GLY A 100 1.29 6.90 -7.97
CA GLY A 100 2.57 7.38 -8.50
C GLY A 100 2.82 6.95 -9.95
N GLN A 101 4.06 6.59 -10.28
CA GLN A 101 4.46 6.28 -11.65
C GLN A 101 4.73 4.78 -11.83
N GLY A 102 3.88 4.09 -12.61
CA GLY A 102 4.06 2.66 -12.92
C GLY A 102 3.97 1.74 -11.69
N THR A 103 3.32 2.22 -10.63
CA THR A 103 3.11 1.49 -9.37
C THR A 103 1.99 0.46 -9.52
N ILE A 104 2.17 -0.73 -8.95
CA ILE A 104 1.21 -1.84 -9.05
C ILE A 104 0.89 -2.38 -7.66
N ALA A 105 -0.37 -2.27 -7.21
CA ALA A 105 -0.85 -2.79 -5.93
C ALA A 105 -1.66 -4.09 -6.14
N GLU A 106 -0.99 -5.24 -6.07
CA GLU A 106 -1.58 -6.55 -6.36
C GLU A 106 -2.34 -7.16 -5.19
N ALA A 107 -1.83 -7.02 -3.97
CA ALA A 107 -2.40 -7.67 -2.80
C ALA A 107 -3.68 -6.97 -2.32
N LYS A 108 -4.61 -7.74 -1.74
CA LYS A 108 -5.79 -7.16 -1.08
C LYS A 108 -5.37 -6.26 0.09
N TYR A 109 -6.07 -5.15 0.28
CA TYR A 109 -5.81 -4.17 1.35
C TYR A 109 -4.39 -3.58 1.32
N SER A 110 -3.76 -3.52 0.14
CA SER A 110 -2.38 -3.04 0.01
C SER A 110 -2.29 -1.57 -0.42
N LEU A 111 -1.20 -0.92 -0.04
CA LEU A 111 -0.82 0.42 -0.50
C LEU A 111 0.54 0.36 -1.20
N ALA A 112 0.58 0.70 -2.49
CA ALA A 112 1.81 0.86 -3.25
C ALA A 112 1.97 2.34 -3.69
N ILE A 113 3.09 2.96 -3.31
CA ILE A 113 3.40 4.35 -3.67
C ILE A 113 4.77 4.48 -4.34
N GLY A 114 5.04 5.66 -4.92
CA GLY A 114 6.36 5.98 -5.50
C GLY A 114 6.44 5.67 -6.99
N ARG A 115 7.48 4.94 -7.41
CA ARG A 115 7.72 4.65 -8.83
C ARG A 115 8.22 3.22 -9.05
N TYR A 116 7.58 2.51 -9.99
CA TYR A 116 8.00 1.18 -10.45
C TYR A 116 8.40 0.21 -9.32
N ASN A 117 7.49 -0.01 -8.36
CA ASN A 117 7.67 -1.02 -7.30
C ASN A 117 7.80 -2.44 -7.88
N LEU A 118 8.39 -3.35 -7.10
CA LEU A 118 8.46 -4.78 -7.44
C LEU A 118 7.06 -5.40 -7.46
N ILE A 119 6.83 -6.26 -8.45
CA ILE A 119 5.57 -7.01 -8.64
C ILE A 119 5.75 -8.41 -8.03
N GLN A 120 4.74 -8.92 -7.35
CA GLN A 120 4.69 -10.28 -6.76
C GLN A 120 4.02 -11.31 -7.68
N ASN A 121 3.34 -10.87 -8.75
CA ASN A 121 2.59 -11.69 -9.71
C ASN A 121 1.47 -12.48 -9.03
N LEU A 122 0.72 -11.82 -8.15
CA LEU A 122 -0.40 -12.46 -7.47
C LEU A 122 -1.53 -12.73 -8.47
N PRO A 123 -2.17 -13.91 -8.44
CA PRO A 123 -3.30 -14.19 -9.30
C PRO A 123 -4.48 -13.26 -8.96
N PRO A 124 -5.38 -12.98 -9.93
CA PRO A 124 -6.62 -12.27 -9.63
C PRO A 124 -7.39 -12.96 -8.50
N ASN A 125 -7.89 -12.18 -7.54
CA ASN A 125 -8.63 -12.67 -6.36
C ASN A 125 -7.83 -13.60 -5.43
N ALA A 126 -6.50 -13.54 -5.44
CA ALA A 126 -5.67 -14.27 -4.48
C ALA A 126 -6.17 -14.10 -3.04
N LEU A 127 -6.17 -15.19 -2.27
CA LEU A 127 -6.39 -15.12 -0.83
C LEU A 127 -5.23 -14.34 -0.19
N PRO A 128 -5.50 -13.50 0.81
CA PRO A 128 -4.44 -12.81 1.54
C PRO A 128 -3.46 -13.82 2.15
N LEU A 129 -2.17 -13.72 1.81
CA LEU A 129 -1.12 -14.58 2.35
C LEU A 129 -0.16 -13.79 3.24
N PRO A 130 0.48 -14.45 4.22
CA PRO A 130 1.57 -13.92 5.03
C PRO A 130 2.62 -13.08 4.28
N GLY A 131 3.03 -13.59 3.11
CA GLY A 131 4.11 -13.01 2.33
C GLY A 131 3.74 -11.76 1.55
N ASP A 132 2.44 -11.46 1.41
CA ASP A 132 1.95 -10.36 0.59
C ASP A 132 2.49 -9.02 1.09
N LYS A 133 3.10 -8.23 0.21
CA LYS A 133 3.39 -6.81 0.49
C LYS A 133 2.08 -6.02 0.63
N VAL A 134 1.81 -5.50 1.83
CA VAL A 134 0.62 -4.69 2.16
C VAL A 134 0.94 -3.21 2.21
N PHE A 135 2.21 -2.84 2.38
CA PHE A 135 2.67 -1.47 2.17
C PHE A 135 3.99 -1.52 1.42
N GLN A 136 4.14 -0.71 0.36
CA GLN A 136 5.29 -0.78 -0.53
C GLN A 136 5.59 0.59 -1.12
N ILE A 137 6.86 0.99 -1.07
CA ILE A 137 7.38 2.23 -1.65
C ILE A 137 8.34 1.85 -2.78
N GLY A 138 7.91 2.00 -4.02
CA GLY A 138 8.73 1.77 -5.20
C GLY A 138 9.72 2.90 -5.44
N ASN A 139 10.96 2.55 -5.80
CA ASN A 139 12.00 3.49 -6.24
C ASN A 139 12.66 3.04 -7.56
N GLY A 140 11.97 2.23 -8.35
CA GLY A 140 12.47 1.73 -9.63
C GLY A 140 12.65 2.83 -10.68
N ILE A 141 13.42 2.50 -11.72
CA ILE A 141 13.82 3.45 -12.77
C ILE A 141 12.92 3.33 -14.01
N SER A 142 12.40 2.14 -14.30
CA SER A 142 11.51 1.89 -15.44
C SER A 142 10.62 0.67 -15.20
N ALA A 143 9.68 0.40 -16.09
CA ALA A 143 8.86 -0.82 -16.04
C ALA A 143 9.68 -2.11 -16.08
N ASN A 144 10.91 -2.06 -16.63
CA ASN A 144 11.85 -3.18 -16.73
C ASN A 144 12.87 -3.21 -15.58
N ILE A 145 13.01 -2.11 -14.82
CA ILE A 145 13.96 -1.98 -13.71
C ILE A 145 13.16 -1.52 -12.49
N ARG A 146 12.52 -2.49 -11.85
CA ARG A 146 11.66 -2.31 -10.68
C ARG A 146 12.44 -2.56 -9.40
N SER A 147 12.16 -1.77 -8.37
CA SER A 147 12.76 -1.92 -7.05
C SER A 147 11.88 -1.29 -5.98
N ASP A 148 12.05 -1.75 -4.74
CA ASP A 148 11.41 -1.16 -3.57
C ASP A 148 12.45 -0.50 -2.69
N ALA A 149 12.16 0.72 -2.22
CA ALA A 149 12.93 1.35 -1.16
C ALA A 149 12.57 0.73 0.20
N PHE A 150 11.29 0.46 0.41
CA PHE A 150 10.75 -0.05 1.66
C PHE A 150 9.48 -0.86 1.39
N PHE A 151 9.27 -1.96 2.11
CA PHE A 151 7.98 -2.63 2.13
C PHE A 151 7.69 -3.29 3.48
N VAL A 152 6.40 -3.47 3.76
CA VAL A 152 5.86 -4.25 4.88
C VAL A 152 4.99 -5.36 4.31
N ARG A 153 5.24 -6.59 4.75
CA ARG A 153 4.46 -7.78 4.42
C ARG A 153 3.31 -7.92 5.41
N ARG A 154 2.26 -8.64 5.01
CA ARG A 154 1.06 -8.88 5.82
C ARG A 154 1.39 -9.53 7.16
N ASN A 155 2.41 -10.37 7.18
CA ASN A 155 2.86 -11.01 8.39
C ASN A 155 3.34 -9.95 9.42
N GLY A 156 4.00 -8.89 8.96
CA GLY A 156 4.53 -7.82 9.81
C GLY A 156 6.00 -7.55 9.53
N ASN A 157 6.65 -8.40 8.74
CA ASN A 157 8.03 -8.22 8.33
C ASN A 157 8.15 -6.97 7.47
N ALA A 158 9.13 -6.14 7.77
CA ALA A 158 9.50 -5.01 6.95
C ALA A 158 10.92 -5.16 6.43
N GLU A 159 11.16 -4.69 5.21
CA GLU A 159 12.50 -4.63 4.64
C GLU A 159 12.74 -3.21 4.12
N LEU A 160 13.91 -2.67 4.46
CA LEU A 160 14.43 -1.40 3.96
C LEU A 160 15.66 -1.72 3.11
N ALA A 161 15.62 -1.36 1.83
CA ALA A 161 16.75 -1.61 0.92
C ALA A 161 17.97 -0.71 1.23
N GLY A 162 17.72 0.44 1.84
CA GLY A 162 18.74 1.39 2.29
C GLY A 162 19.09 1.23 3.77
N THR A 163 19.68 2.29 4.34
CA THR A 163 20.02 2.35 5.77
C THR A 163 18.94 3.08 6.56
N LEU A 164 18.51 2.49 7.67
CA LEU A 164 17.76 3.21 8.69
C LEU A 164 18.76 3.95 9.58
N LYS A 165 18.71 5.29 9.56
CA LYS A 165 19.55 6.12 10.44
C LYS A 165 18.70 6.67 11.57
N GLU A 166 18.96 6.21 12.77
CA GLU A 166 18.43 6.80 14.00
C GLU A 166 19.49 7.73 14.60
N ASN A 167 19.16 9.01 14.76
CA ASN A 167 20.10 9.98 15.30
C ASN A 167 20.20 9.83 16.82
N SER A 168 21.23 9.12 17.29
CA SER A 168 21.49 8.91 18.73
C SER A 168 22.65 9.75 19.28
N ASP A 169 23.08 10.78 18.54
CA ASP A 169 24.20 11.65 18.90
C ASP A 169 23.96 12.34 20.25
N ILE A 170 24.97 12.36 21.11
CA ILE A 170 24.88 12.93 22.45
C ILE A 170 24.57 14.42 22.47
N ARG A 171 24.96 15.16 21.41
CA ARG A 171 24.67 16.59 21.25
C ARG A 171 23.19 16.87 21.02
N LEU A 172 22.42 15.86 20.59
CA LEU A 172 20.96 15.93 20.46
C LEU A 172 20.25 15.61 21.77
N LYS A 173 21.00 15.27 22.83
CA LYS A 173 20.46 14.83 24.11
C LYS A 173 20.81 15.86 25.20
N LYS A 174 19.90 16.03 26.15
CA LYS A 174 20.10 16.83 27.36
C LYS A 174 20.03 15.93 28.58
N ASP A 175 20.61 16.38 29.69
CA ASP A 175 20.57 15.65 30.96
C ASP A 175 21.11 14.21 30.85
N VAL A 176 22.17 14.04 30.05
CA VAL A 176 22.82 12.76 29.80
C VAL A 176 23.65 12.37 31.03
N LEU A 177 23.06 11.55 31.89
CA LEU A 177 23.74 10.97 33.04
C LEU A 177 24.19 9.55 32.70
N PRO A 178 25.47 9.19 32.91
CA PRO A 178 25.92 7.82 32.78
C PRO A 178 25.10 6.91 33.69
N LEU A 179 24.63 5.79 33.18
CA LEU A 179 23.98 4.80 34.02
C LEU A 179 25.04 4.05 34.83
N GLU A 180 25.10 4.30 36.14
CA GLU A 180 25.99 3.57 37.05
C GLU A 180 25.47 2.15 37.30
N LYS A 181 26.38 1.20 37.54
CA LYS A 181 26.07 -0.20 37.89
C LYS A 181 25.32 -1.00 36.81
N VAL A 182 25.33 -0.53 35.57
CA VAL A 182 24.64 -1.17 34.43
C VAL A 182 25.43 -2.31 33.81
N MET A 183 26.77 -2.33 33.93
CA MET A 183 27.53 -3.40 33.29
C MET A 183 27.27 -4.79 33.87
N GLY A 184 26.97 -4.88 35.16
CA GLY A 184 26.46 -6.11 35.75
C GLY A 184 25.17 -6.54 35.06
N LYS A 185 24.19 -5.63 34.94
CA LYS A 185 22.90 -5.91 34.31
C LYS A 185 23.00 -6.35 32.85
N ILE A 186 23.80 -5.67 32.02
CA ILE A 186 24.00 -6.04 30.60
C ILE A 186 24.59 -7.44 30.47
N ALA A 187 25.52 -7.82 31.36
CA ALA A 187 26.11 -9.17 31.33
C ALA A 187 25.10 -10.30 31.63
N HIS A 188 23.93 -9.98 32.20
CA HIS A 188 22.85 -10.95 32.45
C HIS A 188 21.86 -11.07 31.28
N ILE A 189 21.95 -10.21 30.25
CA ILE A 189 21.11 -10.32 29.07
C ILE A 189 21.84 -11.20 28.05
N GLN A 190 21.27 -12.37 27.76
CA GLN A 190 21.90 -13.30 26.82
C GLN A 190 21.40 -13.02 25.39
N PRO A 191 22.30 -12.91 24.40
CA PRO A 191 21.86 -12.97 23.01
C PRO A 191 21.27 -14.35 22.75
N ILE A 192 20.07 -14.37 22.20
CA ILE A 192 19.35 -15.58 21.85
C ILE A 192 19.22 -15.68 20.34
N THR A 193 19.11 -16.92 19.87
CA THR A 193 18.55 -17.21 18.55
C THR A 193 17.15 -17.75 18.73
N TYR A 194 16.23 -17.37 17.84
CA TYR A 194 14.85 -17.80 17.95
C TYR A 194 14.18 -17.92 16.58
N ASN A 195 13.12 -18.71 16.56
CA ASN A 195 12.15 -18.76 15.48
C ASN A 195 10.81 -18.27 16.04
N PHE A 196 10.04 -17.55 15.23
CA PHE A 196 8.72 -17.14 15.66
C PHE A 196 7.76 -18.33 15.69
N ILE A 197 6.92 -18.39 16.72
CA ILE A 197 5.91 -19.45 16.88
C ILE A 197 4.93 -19.43 15.69
N ASN A 198 4.50 -18.23 15.28
CA ASN A 198 3.64 -18.06 14.12
C ASN A 198 4.44 -17.61 12.91
N THR A 199 4.92 -18.57 12.13
CA THR A 199 5.65 -18.34 10.86
C THR A 199 4.75 -17.83 9.72
N GLN A 200 3.42 -17.78 9.94
CA GLN A 200 2.49 -17.09 9.03
C GLN A 200 2.42 -15.58 9.32
N THR A 201 2.77 -15.13 10.51
CA THR A 201 2.79 -13.69 10.85
C THR A 201 4.19 -13.16 11.10
N HIS A 202 5.24 -13.97 10.99
CA HIS A 202 6.60 -13.51 11.27
C HIS A 202 7.61 -14.22 10.34
N PRO A 203 8.89 -13.79 10.26
CA PRO A 203 9.90 -14.46 9.43
C PRO A 203 10.06 -15.92 9.84
N GLY A 204 10.21 -16.81 8.84
CA GLY A 204 10.48 -18.23 9.04
C GLY A 204 11.97 -18.58 9.21
N GLU A 205 12.86 -17.61 9.05
CA GLU A 205 14.31 -17.79 9.20
C GLU A 205 14.77 -17.59 10.65
N HIS A 206 15.95 -18.13 10.99
CA HIS A 206 16.58 -17.94 12.29
C HIS A 206 16.88 -16.47 12.57
N GLN A 207 16.35 -15.97 13.69
CA GLN A 207 16.61 -14.61 14.16
C GLN A 207 17.68 -14.61 15.25
N ILE A 208 18.40 -13.49 15.37
CA ILE A 208 19.26 -13.19 16.51
C ILE A 208 18.65 -11.99 17.22
N GLY A 209 18.58 -12.02 18.55
CA GLY A 209 18.09 -10.89 19.31
C GLY A 209 18.25 -11.08 20.81
N PHE A 210 17.44 -10.34 21.56
CA PHE A 210 17.36 -10.43 23.01
C PHE A 210 15.92 -10.70 23.40
N SER A 211 15.70 -11.46 24.48
CA SER A 211 14.37 -11.63 25.04
C SER A 211 13.92 -10.32 25.70
N ALA A 212 12.73 -9.82 25.32
CA ALA A 212 12.16 -8.65 25.98
C ALA A 212 11.91 -8.90 27.48
N GLN A 213 11.70 -10.15 27.90
CA GLN A 213 11.54 -10.52 29.32
C GLN A 213 12.86 -10.37 30.09
N GLU A 214 13.98 -10.83 29.52
CA GLU A 214 15.30 -10.62 30.14
C GLU A 214 15.69 -9.15 30.15
N VAL A 215 15.43 -8.43 29.05
CA VAL A 215 15.63 -6.97 29.01
C VAL A 215 14.76 -6.30 30.06
N GLN A 216 13.50 -6.68 30.24
CA GLN A 216 12.60 -6.09 31.24
C GLN A 216 13.06 -6.35 32.67
N GLN A 217 13.62 -7.53 32.98
CA GLN A 217 14.16 -7.82 34.32
C GLN A 217 15.31 -6.88 34.69
N GLN A 218 16.11 -6.48 33.70
CA GLN A 218 17.29 -5.65 33.90
C GLN A 218 16.99 -4.14 33.70
N PHE A 219 16.18 -3.81 32.71
CA PHE A 219 15.81 -2.49 32.20
C PHE A 219 14.31 -2.44 31.86
N PRO A 220 13.41 -2.48 32.87
CA PRO A 220 11.97 -2.44 32.63
C PRO A 220 11.51 -1.18 31.87
N GLU A 221 12.25 -0.08 31.99
CA GLU A 221 12.01 1.18 31.29
C GLU A 221 12.22 1.10 29.76
N LEU A 222 12.98 0.11 29.28
CA LEU A 222 13.20 -0.14 27.85
C LEU A 222 12.19 -1.13 27.27
N VAL A 223 11.18 -1.54 28.03
CA VAL A 223 10.21 -2.53 27.57
C VAL A 223 8.81 -2.00 27.76
N SER A 224 8.07 -1.94 26.66
CA SER A 224 6.64 -1.63 26.68
C SER A 224 5.83 -2.91 26.49
N GLU A 225 4.71 -3.01 27.18
CA GLU A 225 3.73 -4.08 27.04
C GLU A 225 2.52 -3.55 26.27
N ASN A 226 2.05 -4.30 25.27
CA ASN A 226 0.83 -3.95 24.55
C ASN A 226 -0.42 -4.47 25.27
N GLU A 227 -1.61 -4.14 24.77
CA GLU A 227 -2.90 -4.56 25.34
C GLU A 227 -3.10 -6.09 25.43
N GLN A 228 -2.27 -6.86 24.72
CA GLN A 228 -2.32 -8.32 24.64
C GLN A 228 -1.26 -9.00 25.52
N GLY A 229 -0.45 -8.22 26.24
CA GLY A 229 0.61 -8.72 27.11
C GLY A 229 1.94 -9.05 26.43
N TYR A 230 2.12 -8.66 25.16
CA TYR A 230 3.39 -8.85 24.46
C TYR A 230 4.36 -7.72 24.80
N LEU A 231 5.57 -8.11 25.20
CA LEU A 231 6.66 -7.20 25.51
C LEU A 231 7.45 -6.87 24.25
N SER A 232 7.75 -5.58 24.05
CA SER A 232 8.62 -5.08 22.98
C SER A 232 9.76 -4.28 23.57
N VAL A 233 10.98 -4.52 23.10
CA VAL A 233 12.13 -3.69 23.45
C VAL A 233 12.04 -2.39 22.66
N ALA A 234 11.93 -1.29 23.38
CA ALA A 234 12.06 0.05 22.88
C ALA A 234 13.40 0.20 22.15
N ILE A 235 13.32 0.41 20.83
CA ILE A 235 14.30 1.22 20.11
C ILE A 235 13.70 2.63 20.04
N THR A 236 13.42 3.25 21.19
CA THR A 236 12.78 4.58 21.20
C THR A 236 13.79 5.68 21.54
N THR A 237 13.85 6.61 20.59
CA THR A 237 13.81 8.07 20.78
C THR A 237 13.02 8.53 22.01
#